data_AF-A0A2R5GU46-F1
#
_entry.id   AF-A0A2R5GU46-F1
#
_cell.length_a   1.000
_cell.length_b   1.000
_cell.length_c   1.000
_cell.angle_alpha   90.00
_cell.angle_beta   90.00
_cell.angle_gamma   90.00
#
_symmetry.space_group_name_H-M   'P 1'
#
loop_
_entity.id
_entity.type
_entity.pdbx_description
1 polymer ?
#
loop_
_entity_poly.entity_id
_entity_poly.type
_entity_poly.pdbx_seq_one_letter_code
_entity_poly.pdbx_strand_id
1 'polypeptide(L)'
;MAFFGLTYLGEQAYFRDSSEHGLDLALFSEDDLERALDRTVGKNATTVELSKIPDYLVVLYKGPLVPKWDDDLIREQLTALGMEDGAQDVARDVFLEACRKAREATMHPSFHEGRPYKAVEYRSMSEFKDATKRNVRLAHNPRDKFLNPVVSSHSVGWNVGETEFAKLDAKCTKRFPKTASPESLFADAMAAANLQ
;
A
#
# COMPACT_ATOMS: atom_id res chain seq x y z
N MET A 1 2.97 1.94 25.73
CA MET A 1 2.88 2.34 27.15
C MET A 1 1.41 2.50 27.47
N ALA A 2 0.86 1.70 28.38
CA ALA A 2 -0.55 1.76 28.73
C ALA A 2 -0.78 2.90 29.74
N PHE A 3 -1.68 3.83 29.41
CA PHE A 3 -2.14 4.86 30.34
C PHE A 3 -2.97 4.17 31.44
N PHE A 4 -2.38 4.01 32.63
CA PHE A 4 -3.03 3.47 33.84
C PHE A 4 -3.85 2.17 33.66
N GLY A 5 -3.36 1.21 32.88
CA GLY A 5 -4.03 -0.10 32.74
C GLY A 5 -5.35 -0.08 31.96
N LEU A 6 -5.69 1.04 31.31
CA LEU A 6 -6.82 1.14 30.38
C LEU A 6 -6.44 0.53 29.03
N THR A 7 -6.35 -0.80 28.99
CA THR A 7 -6.05 -1.55 27.76
C THR A 7 -7.31 -1.94 26.99
N TYR A 8 -8.49 -1.76 27.57
CA TYR A 8 -9.78 -2.16 26.98
C TYR A 8 -10.41 -1.07 26.08
N LEU A 9 -9.93 0.18 26.14
CA LEU A 9 -10.50 1.31 25.40
C LEU A 9 -10.04 1.42 23.94
N GLY A 10 -9.55 0.32 23.37
CA GLY A 10 -9.02 0.26 22.01
C GLY A 10 -7.49 0.38 21.95
N GLU A 11 -7.00 0.66 20.75
CA GLU A 11 -5.57 0.70 20.46
C GLU A 11 -4.85 1.82 21.20
N GLN A 12 -3.72 1.50 21.83
CA GLN A 12 -2.91 2.47 22.56
C GLN A 12 -2.14 3.44 21.64
N ALA A 13 -1.99 3.09 20.36
CA ALA A 13 -1.21 3.85 19.38
C ALA A 13 -1.92 3.87 18.02
N TYR A 14 -3.03 4.60 17.95
CA TYR A 14 -3.89 4.72 16.78
C TYR A 14 -3.15 4.99 15.45
N PHE A 15 -2.15 5.87 15.44
CA PHE A 15 -1.38 6.18 14.22
C PHE A 15 -0.49 5.02 13.74
N ARG A 16 -0.03 4.18 14.67
CA ARG A 16 0.75 2.99 14.33
C ARG A 16 -0.17 1.89 13.80
N ASP A 17 -1.33 1.72 14.41
CA ASP A 17 -2.27 0.67 14.04
C ASP A 17 -3.00 0.98 12.72
N SER A 18 -3.32 2.25 12.48
CA SER A 18 -3.88 2.72 11.21
C SER A 18 -2.86 2.70 10.05
N SER A 19 -1.57 2.52 10.33
CA SER A 19 -0.57 2.35 9.28
C SER A 19 -0.72 0.98 8.62
N GLU A 20 -0.49 0.90 7.30
CA GLU A 20 -0.58 -0.35 6.53
C GLU A 20 0.32 -1.48 7.06
N HIS A 21 1.32 -1.08 7.86
CA HIS A 21 2.35 -1.92 8.48
C HIS A 21 2.00 -2.38 9.91
N GLY A 22 0.75 -2.20 10.38
CA GLY A 22 0.29 -2.73 11.68
C GLY A 22 0.20 -4.26 11.73
N LEU A 23 -0.03 -4.89 10.58
CA LEU A 23 0.01 -6.34 10.36
C LEU A 23 1.31 -6.69 9.66
N ASP A 24 2.21 -7.36 10.36
CA ASP A 24 3.58 -7.60 9.92
C ASP A 24 3.94 -9.10 10.04
N LEU A 25 4.64 -9.62 9.03
CA LEU A 25 5.27 -10.95 9.03
C LEU A 25 6.16 -11.19 10.26
N ALA A 26 6.70 -10.14 10.88
CA ALA A 26 7.44 -10.19 12.13
C ALA A 26 6.65 -10.77 13.32
N LEU A 27 5.31 -10.72 13.27
CA LEU A 27 4.43 -11.25 14.31
C LEU A 27 4.38 -12.78 14.32
N PHE A 28 4.76 -13.43 13.21
CA PHE A 28 4.66 -14.88 13.06
C PHE A 28 5.99 -15.57 13.36
N SER A 29 5.90 -16.74 14.01
CA SER A 29 7.04 -17.62 14.18
C SER A 29 7.36 -18.37 12.88
N GLU A 30 8.57 -18.91 12.77
CA GLU A 30 8.95 -19.72 11.60
C GLU A 30 8.07 -20.95 11.45
N ASP A 31 7.71 -21.57 12.56
CA ASP A 31 6.75 -22.67 12.61
C ASP A 31 5.39 -22.28 12.02
N ASP A 32 4.95 -21.04 12.24
CA ASP A 32 3.68 -20.55 11.69
C ASP A 32 3.76 -20.32 10.19
N LEU A 33 4.90 -19.81 9.68
CA LEU A 33 5.15 -19.65 8.25
C LEU A 33 5.12 -21.01 7.53
N GLU A 34 5.78 -22.02 8.11
CA GLU A 34 5.81 -23.38 7.56
C GLU A 34 4.44 -24.07 7.63
N ARG A 35 3.72 -23.92 8.75
CA ARG A 35 2.35 -24.45 8.91
C ARG A 35 1.36 -23.79 7.95
N ALA A 36 1.50 -22.49 7.67
CA ALA A 36 0.67 -21.81 6.71
C ALA A 36 0.91 -22.35 5.30
N LEU A 37 2.18 -22.59 4.93
CA LEU A 37 2.54 -23.15 3.63
C LEU A 37 2.06 -24.60 3.46
N ASP A 38 2.19 -25.41 4.52
CA ASP A 38 1.68 -26.77 4.57
C ASP A 38 0.17 -26.84 4.31
N ARG A 39 -0.58 -25.82 4.75
CA ARG A 39 -2.03 -25.76 4.58
C ARG A 39 -2.46 -25.26 3.20
N THR A 40 -1.63 -24.47 2.53
CA THR A 40 -2.00 -23.89 1.22
C THR A 40 -1.61 -24.79 0.06
N VAL A 41 -0.42 -25.40 0.11
CA VAL A 41 0.12 -26.22 -1.00
C VAL A 41 0.14 -27.71 -0.64
N GLY A 42 0.08 -28.05 0.65
CA GLY A 42 0.14 -29.42 1.16
C GLY A 42 1.55 -29.83 1.60
N LYS A 43 1.64 -30.66 2.64
CA LYS A 43 2.91 -31.07 3.28
C LYS A 43 3.96 -31.67 2.35
N ASN A 44 3.54 -32.29 1.26
CA ASN A 44 4.44 -33.01 0.34
C ASN A 44 4.71 -32.24 -0.95
N ALA A 45 4.27 -30.98 -1.06
CA ALA A 45 4.54 -30.18 -2.23
C ALA A 45 6.03 -29.79 -2.28
N THR A 46 6.65 -29.98 -3.44
CA THR A 46 8.03 -29.58 -3.73
C THR A 46 8.11 -28.19 -4.36
N THR A 47 7.04 -27.76 -5.04
CA THR A 47 6.93 -26.47 -5.72
C THR A 47 5.71 -25.69 -5.23
N VAL A 48 5.81 -24.36 -5.28
CA VAL A 48 4.79 -23.40 -4.86
C VAL A 48 4.52 -22.46 -6.03
N GLU A 49 3.27 -22.38 -6.47
CA GLU A 49 2.84 -21.46 -7.53
C GLU A 49 2.76 -20.02 -6.98
N LEU A 50 3.30 -19.02 -7.69
CA LEU A 50 3.30 -17.62 -7.25
C LEU A 50 1.89 -17.00 -7.15
N SER A 51 0.91 -17.60 -7.81
CA SER A 51 -0.51 -17.20 -7.71
C SER A 51 -1.10 -17.56 -6.34
N LYS A 52 -0.44 -18.44 -5.57
CA LYS A 52 -0.86 -18.91 -4.24
C LYS A 52 -0.36 -18.06 -3.08
N ILE A 53 0.44 -17.01 -3.34
CA ILE A 53 0.91 -16.09 -2.29
C ILE A 53 -0.26 -15.41 -1.57
N PRO A 54 -1.30 -14.89 -2.24
CA PRO A 54 -2.46 -14.33 -1.56
C PRO A 54 -3.19 -15.36 -0.68
N ASP A 55 -3.37 -16.58 -1.19
CA ASP A 55 -3.98 -17.69 -0.43
C ASP A 55 -3.14 -18.05 0.81
N TYR A 56 -1.82 -18.05 0.67
CA TYR A 56 -0.87 -18.24 1.77
C TYR A 56 -1.02 -17.18 2.85
N LEU A 57 -1.08 -15.91 2.47
CA LEU A 57 -1.25 -14.81 3.40
C LEU A 57 -2.61 -14.87 4.10
N VAL A 58 -3.69 -15.24 3.41
CA VAL A 58 -5.01 -15.46 4.03
C VAL A 58 -4.94 -16.51 5.14
N VAL A 59 -4.21 -17.62 4.90
CA VAL A 59 -4.06 -18.69 5.89
C VAL A 59 -3.15 -18.28 7.04
N LEU A 60 -2.08 -17.54 6.77
CA LEU A 60 -1.14 -17.04 7.78
C LEU A 60 -1.84 -16.05 8.72
N TYR A 61 -2.51 -15.04 8.16
CA TYR A 61 -3.24 -14.01 8.91
C TYR A 61 -4.60 -14.48 9.44
N LYS A 62 -5.07 -15.67 9.03
CA LYS A 62 -6.37 -16.23 9.38
C LYS A 62 -7.52 -15.27 9.07
N GLY A 63 -7.40 -14.50 7.99
CA GLY A 63 -8.35 -13.43 7.66
C GLY A 63 -8.37 -13.13 6.16
N PRO A 64 -9.50 -12.59 5.65
CA PRO A 64 -9.63 -12.25 4.23
C PRO A 64 -8.86 -10.98 3.84
N LEU A 65 -8.40 -10.19 4.81
CA LEU A 65 -7.58 -9.01 4.58
C LEU A 65 -6.12 -9.43 4.45
N VAL A 66 -5.64 -9.45 3.22
CA VAL A 66 -4.22 -9.63 2.89
C VAL A 66 -3.60 -8.24 2.75
N PRO A 67 -2.60 -7.89 3.58
CA PRO A 67 -1.81 -6.70 3.36
C PRO A 67 -1.08 -6.82 2.01
N LYS A 68 -1.37 -5.92 1.07
CA LYS A 68 -0.75 -5.97 -0.28
C LYS A 68 0.76 -5.84 -0.21
N TRP A 69 1.25 -5.09 0.78
CA TRP A 69 2.65 -4.86 1.00
C TRP A 69 3.43 -6.14 1.33
N ASP A 70 2.82 -7.13 2.01
CA ASP A 70 3.48 -8.41 2.29
C ASP A 70 3.62 -9.28 1.03
N ASP A 71 2.61 -9.24 0.14
CA ASP A 71 2.69 -9.92 -1.17
C ASP A 71 3.81 -9.29 -2.02
N ASP A 72 3.86 -7.96 -2.08
CA ASP A 72 4.91 -7.22 -2.78
C ASP A 72 6.30 -7.53 -2.20
N LEU A 73 6.43 -7.59 -0.87
CA LEU A 73 7.69 -7.85 -0.20
C LEU A 73 8.18 -9.28 -0.44
N ILE A 74 7.31 -10.29 -0.34
CA ILE A 74 7.67 -11.68 -0.64
C ILE A 74 8.12 -11.79 -2.11
N ARG A 75 7.43 -11.12 -3.04
CA ARG A 75 7.82 -11.09 -4.47
C ARG A 75 9.18 -10.43 -4.68
N GLU A 76 9.44 -9.30 -4.04
CA GLU A 76 10.73 -8.62 -4.11
C GLU A 76 11.87 -9.50 -3.60
N GLN A 77 11.67 -10.21 -2.48
CA GLN A 77 12.67 -11.15 -1.94
C GLN A 77 12.88 -12.37 -2.85
N LEU A 78 11.83 -12.85 -3.54
CA LEU A 78 11.96 -13.90 -4.53
C LEU A 78 12.79 -13.45 -5.74
N THR A 79 12.57 -12.23 -6.24
CA THR A 79 13.39 -11.64 -7.30
C THR A 79 14.85 -11.47 -6.85
N ALA A 80 15.08 -11.03 -5.61
CA ALA A 80 16.43 -10.89 -5.04
C ALA A 80 17.17 -12.24 -4.89
N LEU A 81 16.43 -13.34 -4.71
CA LEU A 81 16.95 -14.70 -4.69
C LEU A 81 17.28 -15.27 -6.09
N GLY A 82 17.12 -14.47 -7.14
CA GLY A 82 17.47 -14.84 -8.51
C GLY A 82 16.35 -15.49 -9.31
N MET A 83 15.10 -15.34 -8.87
CA MET A 83 13.95 -15.70 -9.71
C MET A 83 13.79 -14.68 -10.84
N GLU A 84 13.69 -15.16 -12.09
CA GLU A 84 13.39 -14.31 -13.23
C GLU A 84 11.96 -13.75 -13.12
N ASP A 85 11.80 -12.48 -13.53
CA ASP A 85 10.51 -11.80 -13.61
C ASP A 85 9.59 -12.56 -14.59
N GLY A 86 8.73 -13.44 -14.06
CA GLY A 86 7.81 -14.27 -14.84
C GLY A 86 7.86 -15.77 -14.55
N ALA A 87 8.72 -16.25 -13.64
CA ALA A 87 8.65 -17.62 -13.14
C ALA A 87 7.26 -17.90 -12.52
N GLN A 88 6.62 -19.01 -12.88
CA GLN A 88 5.29 -19.35 -12.34
C GLN A 88 5.36 -20.16 -11.05
N ASP A 89 6.39 -20.98 -10.91
CA ASP A 89 6.59 -21.90 -9.79
C ASP A 89 7.94 -21.66 -9.13
N VAL A 90 7.97 -21.80 -7.80
CA VAL A 90 9.17 -21.64 -6.96
C VAL A 90 9.38 -22.91 -6.15
N ALA A 91 10.64 -23.31 -5.95
CA ALA A 91 10.95 -24.40 -5.01
C ALA A 91 10.52 -24.00 -3.59
N ARG A 92 9.92 -24.95 -2.85
CA ARG A 92 9.40 -24.70 -1.51
C ARG A 92 10.41 -24.06 -0.56
N ASP A 93 11.65 -24.52 -0.57
CA ASP A 93 12.71 -24.02 0.32
C ASP A 93 13.08 -22.57 -0.01
N VAL A 94 13.11 -22.22 -1.30
CA VAL A 94 13.37 -20.86 -1.78
C VAL A 94 12.22 -19.94 -1.37
N PHE A 95 10.98 -20.42 -1.43
CA PHE A 95 9.82 -19.67 -0.96
C PHE A 95 9.89 -19.38 0.55
N LEU A 96 10.20 -20.39 1.37
CA LEU A 96 10.37 -20.19 2.81
C LEU A 96 11.54 -19.26 3.13
N GLU A 97 12.65 -19.34 2.40
CA GLU A 97 13.77 -18.42 2.55
C GLU A 97 13.35 -16.97 2.22
N ALA A 98 12.58 -16.77 1.14
CA ALA A 98 12.03 -15.46 0.80
C ALA A 98 11.11 -14.92 1.91
N CYS A 99 10.24 -15.75 2.47
CA CYS A 99 9.38 -15.37 3.61
C CYS A 99 10.20 -15.03 4.87
N ARG A 100 11.30 -15.75 5.14
CA ARG A 100 12.21 -15.43 6.25
C ARG A 100 12.90 -14.09 6.04
N LYS A 101 13.44 -13.83 4.84
CA LYS A 101 14.06 -12.54 4.51
C LYS A 101 13.06 -11.39 4.56
N ALA A 102 11.83 -11.62 4.09
CA ALA A 102 10.74 -10.66 4.21
C ALA A 102 10.45 -10.34 5.68
N ARG A 103 10.32 -11.37 6.54
CA ARG A 103 10.15 -11.21 8.00
C ARG A 103 11.32 -10.47 8.67
N GLU A 104 12.55 -10.73 8.27
CA GLU A 104 13.73 -10.02 8.81
C GLU A 104 13.74 -8.55 8.40
N ALA A 105 13.35 -8.26 7.15
CA ALA A 105 13.27 -6.90 6.63
C ALA A 105 12.24 -6.06 7.41
N THR A 106 11.21 -6.69 7.94
CA THR A 106 10.16 -6.03 8.70
C THR A 106 10.43 -5.98 10.21
N MET A 107 11.14 -6.97 10.74
CA MET A 107 11.62 -7.00 12.13
C MET A 107 12.55 -5.84 12.50
N HIS A 108 13.12 -5.13 11.52
CA HIS A 108 13.88 -3.90 11.75
C HIS A 108 12.98 -2.66 11.55
N PRO A 109 12.25 -2.21 12.59
CA PRO A 109 11.26 -1.11 12.49
C PRO A 109 11.89 0.28 12.24
N SER A 110 13.21 0.33 12.05
CA SER A 110 13.96 1.58 11.94
C SER A 110 14.17 1.99 10.48
N PHE A 111 14.34 1.04 9.56
CA PHE A 111 14.77 1.33 8.20
C PHE A 111 14.46 0.16 7.27
N HIS A 112 13.53 0.34 6.34
CA HIS A 112 13.59 -0.40 5.09
C HIS A 112 14.66 0.30 4.24
N GLU A 113 15.86 -0.28 4.15
CA GLU A 113 16.91 0.13 3.19
C GLU A 113 17.29 1.62 3.20
N GLY A 114 17.35 2.27 4.36
CA GLY A 114 17.63 3.71 4.44
C GLY A 114 16.50 4.61 3.91
N ARG A 115 15.39 4.03 3.45
CA ARG A 115 14.16 4.74 3.10
C ARG A 115 13.28 4.88 4.34
N PRO A 116 12.72 6.07 4.57
CA PRO A 116 11.77 6.24 5.64
C PRO A 116 10.51 5.38 5.41
N TYR A 117 9.92 4.85 6.48
CA TYR A 117 8.60 4.19 6.49
C TYR A 117 7.62 5.00 5.61
N LYS A 118 6.76 4.39 4.78
CA LYS A 118 5.90 5.16 3.86
C LYS A 118 5.13 6.28 4.59
N ALA A 119 4.70 6.04 5.83
CA ALA A 119 4.01 7.03 6.65
C ALA A 119 4.89 8.15 7.25
N VAL A 120 6.20 7.96 7.34
CA VAL A 120 7.17 8.90 7.93
C VAL A 120 8.18 9.30 6.86
N GLU A 121 7.99 10.37 6.08
CA GLU A 121 8.90 10.71 4.96
C GLU A 121 10.12 11.54 5.34
N TYR A 122 10.13 12.16 6.52
CA TYR A 122 11.19 13.06 6.98
C TYR A 122 11.78 12.59 8.29
N ARG A 123 13.10 12.73 8.46
CA ARG A 123 13.81 12.33 9.68
C ARG A 123 13.82 13.43 10.72
N SER A 124 13.72 14.68 10.26
CA SER A 124 13.77 15.86 11.13
C SER A 124 12.70 16.89 10.79
N MET A 125 12.30 17.66 11.81
CA MET A 125 11.37 18.77 11.63
C MET A 125 11.95 19.89 10.74
N SER A 126 13.28 20.05 10.71
CA SER A 126 13.95 20.99 9.82
C SER A 126 13.80 20.60 8.35
N GLU A 127 14.01 19.33 8.01
CA GLU A 127 13.81 18.82 6.65
C GLU A 127 12.37 19.04 6.18
N PHE A 128 11.39 18.70 7.02
CA PHE A 128 9.98 18.90 6.72
C PHE A 128 9.66 20.38 6.46
N LYS A 129 10.17 21.29 7.31
CA LYS A 129 9.97 22.73 7.14
C LYS A 129 10.59 23.25 5.85
N ASP A 130 11.80 22.80 5.51
CA ASP A 130 12.49 23.23 4.30
C ASP A 130 11.81 22.71 3.03
N ALA A 131 11.33 21.46 3.05
CA ALA A 131 10.51 20.90 1.97
C ALA A 131 9.20 21.68 1.80
N THR A 132 8.52 22.01 2.90
CA THR A 132 7.29 22.80 2.90
C THR A 132 7.52 24.19 2.31
N LYS A 133 8.61 24.88 2.70
CA LYS A 133 8.99 26.18 2.11
C LYS A 133 9.23 26.11 0.61
N ARG A 134 9.74 24.98 0.13
CA ARG A 134 9.99 24.72 -1.30
C ARG A 134 8.75 24.21 -2.04
N ASN A 135 7.60 24.08 -1.36
CA ASN A 135 6.38 23.48 -1.89
C ASN A 135 6.61 22.06 -2.45
N VAL A 136 7.58 21.32 -1.89
CA VAL A 136 7.82 19.93 -2.26
C VAL A 136 6.68 19.09 -1.67
N ARG A 137 5.98 18.37 -2.55
CA ARG A 137 4.91 17.47 -2.14
C ARG A 137 5.49 16.20 -1.51
N LEU A 138 4.69 15.57 -0.66
CA LEU A 138 4.98 14.24 -0.15
C LEU A 138 5.07 13.24 -1.30
N ALA A 139 5.99 12.29 -1.19
CA ALA A 139 6.24 11.29 -2.23
C ALA A 139 5.08 10.29 -2.34
N HIS A 140 4.46 9.94 -1.21
CA HIS A 140 3.41 8.94 -1.15
C HIS A 140 2.06 9.57 -0.78
N ASN A 141 0.97 9.05 -1.37
CA ASN A 141 -0.37 9.51 -1.03
C ASN A 141 -0.80 8.93 0.32
N PRO A 142 -1.74 9.58 1.04
CA PRO A 142 -2.28 9.04 2.29
C PRO A 142 -2.82 7.60 2.18
N ARG A 143 -3.43 7.23 1.04
CA ARG A 143 -3.95 5.87 0.79
C ARG A 143 -2.86 4.80 0.71
N ASP A 144 -1.63 5.19 0.36
CA ASP A 144 -0.49 4.29 0.29
C ASP A 144 0.24 4.16 1.65
N LYS A 145 -0.23 4.90 2.67
CA LYS A 145 0.39 4.99 4.01
C LYS A 145 -0.46 4.38 5.10
N PHE A 146 -1.77 4.55 4.99
CA PHE A 146 -2.74 4.18 6.01
C PHE A 146 -3.82 3.30 5.41
N LEU A 147 -4.30 2.33 6.19
CA LEU A 147 -5.42 1.46 5.80
C LEU A 147 -6.73 2.27 5.72
N ASN A 148 -6.88 3.21 6.65
CA ASN A 148 -8.09 4.02 6.83
C ASN A 148 -7.74 5.52 6.87
N PRO A 149 -8.68 6.40 6.50
CA PRO A 149 -8.48 7.84 6.61
C PRO A 149 -8.31 8.25 8.08
N VAL A 150 -7.11 8.70 8.43
CA VAL A 150 -6.74 9.12 9.79
C VAL A 150 -7.38 10.45 10.19
N VAL A 151 -7.60 11.34 9.23
CA VAL A 151 -8.24 12.64 9.43
C VAL A 151 -9.43 12.81 8.50
N SER A 152 -10.39 13.65 8.89
CA SER A 152 -11.62 13.89 8.11
C SER A 152 -11.35 14.36 6.69
N SER A 153 -10.31 15.17 6.46
CA SER A 153 -9.93 15.62 5.12
C SER A 153 -9.43 14.49 4.22
N HIS A 154 -8.87 13.41 4.78
CA HIS A 154 -8.46 12.24 4.01
C HIS A 154 -9.67 11.45 3.49
N SER A 155 -10.81 11.49 4.19
CA SER A 155 -12.02 10.79 3.73
C SER A 155 -12.48 11.31 2.36
N VAL A 156 -12.26 12.60 2.09
CA VAL A 156 -12.56 13.22 0.80
C VAL A 156 -11.50 12.77 -0.20
N GLY A 157 -11.91 11.91 -1.12
CA GLY A 157 -11.01 11.39 -2.15
C GLY A 157 -10.35 10.05 -1.81
N TRP A 158 -10.66 9.43 -0.66
CA TRP A 158 -10.08 8.13 -0.30
C TRP A 158 -10.47 7.02 -1.31
N ASN A 159 -11.72 7.02 -1.76
CA ASN A 159 -12.30 5.96 -2.61
C ASN A 159 -12.48 6.38 -4.08
N VAL A 160 -11.69 7.34 -4.60
CA VAL A 160 -11.93 7.96 -5.93
C VAL A 160 -12.10 6.95 -7.06
N GLY A 161 -11.36 5.83 -7.06
CA GLY A 161 -11.50 4.76 -8.07
C GLY A 161 -12.64 3.75 -7.83
N GLU A 162 -13.22 3.72 -6.64
CA GLU A 162 -14.28 2.76 -6.26
C GLU A 162 -15.68 3.38 -6.26
N THR A 163 -15.76 4.70 -6.34
CA THR A 163 -17.03 5.42 -6.44
C THR A 163 -17.85 4.98 -7.65
N GLU A 164 -19.17 4.93 -7.48
CA GLU A 164 -20.10 4.57 -8.57
C GLU A 164 -19.91 5.49 -9.79
N PHE A 165 -19.52 6.75 -9.59
CA PHE A 165 -19.18 7.69 -10.65
C PHE A 165 -17.99 7.25 -11.51
N ALA A 166 -16.92 6.71 -10.92
CA ALA A 166 -15.78 6.17 -11.68
C ALA A 166 -16.18 4.92 -12.48
N LYS A 167 -17.07 4.07 -11.93
CA LYS A 167 -17.62 2.89 -12.62
C LYS A 167 -18.63 3.26 -13.71
N LEU A 168 -19.38 4.34 -13.54
CA LEU A 168 -20.29 4.93 -14.52
C LEU A 168 -19.52 5.60 -15.67
N ASP A 169 -18.44 6.31 -15.36
CA ASP A 169 -17.55 6.91 -16.34
C ASP A 169 -16.86 5.88 -17.23
N ALA A 170 -16.51 4.70 -16.69
CA ALA A 170 -15.99 3.59 -17.47
C ALA A 170 -17.04 2.94 -18.40
N LYS A 171 -18.34 3.06 -18.08
CA LYS A 171 -19.45 2.54 -18.91
C LYS A 171 -20.01 3.56 -19.89
N CYS A 172 -19.87 4.87 -19.62
CA CYS A 172 -20.28 5.94 -20.52
C CYS A 172 -19.20 6.22 -21.57
N THR A 173 -19.25 5.51 -22.68
CA THR A 173 -18.28 5.59 -23.80
C THR A 173 -18.24 6.93 -24.53
N LYS A 174 -19.17 7.86 -24.25
CA LYS A 174 -19.15 9.23 -24.81
C LYS A 174 -19.50 10.25 -23.74
N ARG A 175 -18.49 10.96 -23.24
CA ARG A 175 -18.69 12.22 -22.52
C ARG A 175 -18.93 13.32 -23.55
N PHE A 176 -19.92 14.16 -23.29
CA PHE A 176 -20.18 15.38 -24.07
C PHE A 176 -19.78 16.59 -23.23
N PRO A 177 -18.46 16.87 -23.09
CA PRO A 177 -18.05 18.10 -22.45
C PRO A 177 -18.60 19.27 -23.28
N LYS A 178 -19.10 20.30 -22.60
CA LYS A 178 -19.40 21.57 -23.25
C LYS A 178 -18.08 22.20 -23.68
N THR A 179 -17.64 21.89 -24.89
CA THR A 179 -16.48 22.54 -25.51
C THR A 179 -16.88 23.92 -25.99
N ALA A 180 -16.00 24.90 -25.82
CA ALA A 180 -16.23 26.22 -26.39
C ALA A 180 -16.43 26.10 -27.91
N SER A 181 -17.51 26.69 -28.42
CA SER A 181 -17.75 26.81 -29.85
C SER A 181 -16.84 27.88 -30.46
N PRO A 182 -16.55 27.83 -31.77
CA PRO A 182 -15.79 28.88 -32.44
C PRO A 182 -16.41 30.28 -32.25
N GLU A 183 -17.73 30.35 -32.17
CA GLU A 183 -18.51 31.58 -31.93
C GLU A 183 -18.29 32.14 -30.52
N SER A 184 -18.22 31.27 -29.50
CA SER A 184 -17.96 31.70 -28.12
C SER A 184 -16.51 32.12 -27.94
N LEU A 185 -15.56 31.45 -28.58
CA LEU A 185 -14.16 31.90 -28.62
C LEU A 185 -13.99 33.25 -29.32
N PHE A 186 -14.73 33.48 -30.41
CA PHE A 186 -14.72 34.75 -31.12
C PHE A 186 -15.36 35.88 -30.29
N ALA A 187 -16.48 35.61 -29.63
CA ALA A 187 -17.14 36.55 -28.74
C ALA A 187 -16.23 36.96 -27.56
N ASP A 188 -15.53 36.00 -26.94
CA ASP A 188 -14.55 36.27 -25.88
C ASP A 188 -13.38 37.13 -26.39
N ALA A 189 -12.87 36.86 -27.59
CA ALA A 189 -11.80 37.65 -28.21
C ALA A 189 -12.23 39.09 -28.48
N MET A 190 -13.45 39.30 -28.97
CA MET A 190 -14.02 40.63 -29.20
C MET A 190 -14.30 41.39 -27.89
N ALA A 191 -14.76 40.69 -26.86
CA ALA A 191 -14.97 41.26 -25.53
C ALA A 191 -13.63 41.71 -24.90
N ALA A 192 -12.57 40.91 -25.05
CA ALA A 192 -11.23 41.26 -24.57
C ALA A 192 -10.61 42.44 -25.33
N ALA A 193 -10.87 42.56 -26.64
CA ALA A 193 -10.37 43.66 -27.47
C ALA A 193 -11.07 45.00 -27.21
N ASN A 194 -12.34 45.00 -26.80
CA ASN A 194 -13.11 46.21 -26.47
C ASN A 194 -12.84 46.76 -25.05
N LEU A 195 -12.04 46.07 -24.23
CA LEU A 195 -11.65 46.48 -22.88
C LEU A 195 -10.27 47.18 -22.83
N GLN A 196 -9.64 47.43 -23.99
CA GLN A 196 -8.45 48.28 -24.16
C GLN A 196 -8.86 49.70 -24.59
#